data_AF-K1ST01-F1
#
_entry.id   AF-K1ST01-F1
#
_cell.length_a   1.000
_cell.length_b   1.000
_cell.length_c   1.000
_cell.angle_alpha   90.00
_cell.angle_beta   90.00
_cell.angle_gamma   90.00
#
_symmetry.space_group_name_H-M   'P 1'
#
loop_
_entity.id
_entity.type
_entity.pdbx_description
1 polymer ?
#
loop_
_entity_poly.entity_id
_entity_poly.type
_entity_poly.pdbx_seq_one_letter_code
_entity_poly.pdbx_strand_id
1 'polypeptide(L)'
;MFCERIFGPTKDYECACGKYKRIRYKGIVCDRCGVEVTEKKVRRERSGHIELVVPVAHIWYFRSLPNKIGYLLGMPTKKLDAVIYYEKYVVIQPGILEGKTDADGLELNGSHKLDLLSEDEYMALLDQYDPNGDNELLDDTDPNKFIAKMGAEAIYQLLQNVDLDSLSYELRDRANNDSSQQRKTEALKRLQVVEGFRASKGINKPEWMIMKIIPVTPPELRPLVPLDGGRFATSDLNDLYRRVIIRNNRLKRLVEIKAPEVILRNEKRMLQEAVDSLLDNSRKSSAVKTEANRPLKSLSDS
;
A
#
# COMPACT_ATOMS: atom_id res chain seq x y z
N MET A 1 -12.22 17.34 -1.41
CA MET A 1 -11.67 17.00 -2.74
C MET A 1 -11.50 18.20 -3.69
N PHE A 2 -12.21 19.32 -3.52
CA PHE A 2 -12.11 20.51 -4.41
C PHE A 2 -11.73 21.80 -3.66
N CYS A 3 -11.11 21.67 -2.50
CA CYS A 3 -10.81 22.78 -1.59
C CYS A 3 -9.91 23.83 -2.26
N GLU A 4 -10.36 25.08 -2.31
CA GLU A 4 -9.61 26.19 -2.91
C GLU A 4 -8.32 26.53 -2.16
N ARG A 5 -8.26 26.25 -0.85
CA ARG A 5 -7.03 26.45 -0.06
C ARG A 5 -5.90 25.53 -0.53
N ILE A 6 -6.23 24.31 -0.96
CA ILE A 6 -5.24 23.31 -1.39
C ILE A 6 -4.91 23.52 -2.87
N PHE A 7 -5.94 23.62 -3.71
CA PHE A 7 -5.77 23.57 -5.16
C PHE A 7 -5.67 24.95 -5.82
N GLY A 8 -6.00 26.03 -5.11
CA GLY A 8 -6.04 27.40 -5.64
C GLY A 8 -7.47 27.91 -5.92
N PRO A 9 -7.61 29.19 -6.27
CA PRO A 9 -8.89 29.88 -6.37
C PRO A 9 -9.70 29.47 -7.60
N THR A 10 -11.03 29.48 -7.50
CA THR A 10 -11.93 29.16 -8.63
C THR A 10 -12.04 30.27 -9.66
N LYS A 11 -11.70 31.51 -9.27
CA LYS A 11 -11.71 32.71 -10.13
C LYS A 11 -10.33 33.36 -10.12
N ASP A 12 -9.97 33.99 -11.22
CA ASP A 12 -8.68 34.67 -11.35
C ASP A 12 -8.57 35.84 -10.38
N TYR A 13 -7.49 35.87 -9.59
CA TYR A 13 -7.16 36.97 -8.69
C TYR A 13 -8.28 37.31 -7.68
N GLU A 14 -9.05 36.31 -7.25
CA GLU A 14 -10.11 36.44 -6.25
C GLU A 14 -10.05 35.27 -5.25
N CYS A 15 -10.06 35.58 -3.96
CA CYS A 15 -10.17 34.56 -2.91
C CYS A 15 -11.61 34.06 -2.75
N ALA A 16 -11.81 32.84 -2.23
CA ALA A 16 -13.14 32.23 -2.05
C ALA A 16 -14.20 33.12 -1.37
N CYS A 17 -13.81 33.88 -0.34
CA CYS A 17 -14.74 34.73 0.43
C CYS A 17 -14.95 36.13 -0.18
N GLY A 18 -14.18 36.48 -1.22
CA GLY A 18 -14.24 37.78 -1.87
C GLY A 18 -13.64 38.97 -1.08
N LYS A 19 -12.94 38.74 0.05
CA LYS A 19 -12.21 39.79 0.81
C LYS A 19 -11.16 40.47 -0.07
N TYR A 20 -10.31 39.67 -0.71
CA TYR A 20 -9.29 40.11 -1.66
C TYR A 20 -9.74 39.81 -3.09
N LYS A 21 -9.79 40.85 -3.92
CA LYS A 21 -10.19 40.82 -5.33
C LYS A 21 -9.27 41.70 -6.16
N ARG A 22 -9.05 41.29 -7.41
CA ARG A 22 -8.20 41.95 -8.43
C ARG A 22 -6.71 41.65 -8.25
N ILE A 23 -5.98 41.85 -9.34
CA ILE A 23 -4.55 41.52 -9.49
C ILE A 23 -3.63 42.20 -8.46
N ARG A 24 -4.03 43.33 -7.86
CA ARG A 24 -3.23 44.05 -6.85
C ARG A 24 -2.92 43.23 -5.60
N TYR A 25 -3.71 42.20 -5.31
CA TYR A 25 -3.52 41.31 -4.16
C TYR A 25 -2.87 39.98 -4.53
N LYS A 26 -2.28 39.86 -5.74
CA LYS A 26 -1.60 38.65 -6.20
C LYS A 26 -0.56 38.19 -5.17
N GLY A 27 -0.60 36.89 -4.84
CA GLY A 27 0.32 36.25 -3.89
C GLY A 27 -0.07 36.39 -2.42
N ILE A 28 -1.13 37.14 -2.08
CA ILE A 28 -1.63 37.24 -0.70
C ILE A 28 -2.50 36.02 -0.39
N VAL A 29 -2.24 35.39 0.76
CA VAL A 29 -3.11 34.35 1.33
C VAL A 29 -4.16 35.02 2.20
N CYS A 30 -5.43 34.76 1.92
CA CYS A 30 -6.52 35.40 2.66
C CYS A 30 -6.64 34.88 4.09
N ASP A 31 -6.55 35.75 5.11
CA ASP A 31 -6.69 35.35 6.53
C ASP A 31 -8.05 34.71 6.87
N ARG A 32 -9.09 34.97 6.07
CA ARG A 32 -10.46 34.51 6.35
C ARG A 32 -10.77 33.12 5.79
N CYS A 33 -10.27 32.81 4.60
CA CYS A 33 -10.54 31.53 3.92
C CYS A 33 -9.28 30.70 3.64
N GLY A 34 -8.08 31.25 3.86
CA GLY A 34 -6.79 30.61 3.57
C GLY A 34 -6.49 30.46 2.08
N VAL A 35 -7.32 31.00 1.18
CA VAL A 35 -7.10 30.89 -0.27
C VAL A 35 -6.11 31.94 -0.73
N GLU A 36 -5.07 31.49 -1.43
CA GLU A 36 -4.11 32.34 -2.11
C GLU A 36 -4.74 33.01 -3.33
N VAL A 37 -4.56 34.32 -3.45
CA VAL A 37 -5.00 35.10 -4.60
C VAL A 37 -4.00 34.90 -5.75
N THR A 38 -4.36 34.04 -6.69
CA THR A 38 -3.55 33.72 -7.87
C THR A 38 -4.47 33.42 -9.07
N GLU A 39 -3.89 33.00 -10.20
CA GLU A 39 -4.65 32.60 -11.38
C GLU A 39 -5.34 31.26 -11.15
N LYS A 40 -6.54 31.07 -11.72
CA LYS A 40 -7.29 29.81 -11.68
C LYS A 40 -6.48 28.66 -12.30
N LYS A 41 -5.60 28.96 -13.26
CA LYS A 41 -4.76 27.97 -13.97
C LYS A 41 -3.98 27.05 -13.02
N VAL A 42 -3.57 27.55 -11.84
CA VAL A 42 -2.84 26.73 -10.85
C VAL A 42 -3.63 25.51 -10.39
N ARG A 43 -4.96 25.51 -10.50
CA ARG A 43 -5.83 24.37 -10.14
C ARG A 43 -5.68 23.15 -11.06
N ARG A 44 -4.99 23.32 -12.19
CA ARG A 44 -4.61 22.22 -13.09
C ARG A 44 -3.24 21.63 -12.77
N GLU A 45 -2.40 22.35 -12.01
CA GLU A 45 -1.01 21.99 -11.72
C GLU A 45 -0.81 21.56 -10.26
N ARG A 46 -1.55 22.17 -9.31
CA ARG A 46 -1.44 21.86 -7.89
C ARG A 46 -2.09 20.51 -7.57
N SER A 47 -1.30 19.62 -6.99
CA SER A 47 -1.75 18.32 -6.48
C SER A 47 -1.96 18.36 -4.96
N GLY A 48 -2.84 17.49 -4.47
CA GLY A 48 -3.00 17.24 -3.04
C GLY A 48 -2.39 15.88 -2.68
N HIS A 49 -2.50 15.50 -1.41
CA HIS A 49 -2.20 14.14 -0.98
C HIS A 49 -3.18 13.67 0.09
N ILE A 50 -3.28 12.35 0.25
CA ILE A 50 -4.00 11.66 1.31
C ILE A 50 -2.95 10.87 2.09
N GLU A 51 -2.80 11.20 3.36
CA GLU A 51 -2.00 10.41 4.29
C GLU A 51 -2.81 9.19 4.73
N LEU A 52 -2.25 7.99 4.55
CA LEU A 52 -2.91 6.75 4.91
C LEU A 52 -2.65 6.40 6.37
N VAL A 53 -3.67 5.89 7.06
CA VAL A 53 -3.54 5.43 8.45
C VAL A 53 -2.65 4.19 8.54
N VAL A 54 -2.67 3.34 7.51
CA VAL A 54 -1.81 2.16 7.39
C VAL A 54 -1.13 2.16 6.02
N PRO A 55 0.09 1.61 5.92
CA PRO A 55 0.74 1.41 4.62
C PRO A 55 -0.10 0.48 3.72
N VAL A 56 -0.05 0.73 2.41
CA VAL A 56 -0.79 -0.01 1.39
C VAL A 56 0.17 -0.42 0.28
N ALA A 57 0.09 -1.69 -0.15
CA ALA A 57 0.93 -2.20 -1.24
C ALA A 57 0.42 -1.65 -2.57
N HIS A 58 1.31 -1.16 -3.44
CA HIS A 58 0.89 -0.66 -4.74
C HIS A 58 0.62 -1.81 -5.71
N ILE A 59 -0.62 -1.89 -6.22
CA ILE A 59 -1.16 -3.01 -7.03
C ILE A 59 -0.25 -3.45 -8.20
N TRP A 60 0.37 -2.51 -8.91
CA TRP A 60 1.25 -2.85 -10.03
C TRP A 60 2.48 -3.67 -9.66
N TYR A 61 2.99 -3.56 -8.43
CA TYR A 61 4.23 -4.25 -8.05
C TYR A 61 4.01 -5.70 -7.59
N PHE A 62 2.80 -6.05 -7.14
CA PHE A 62 2.47 -7.41 -6.72
C PHE A 62 1.52 -8.17 -7.67
N ARG A 63 0.66 -7.49 -8.45
CA ARG A 63 -0.24 -8.15 -9.42
C ARG A 63 0.25 -8.15 -10.87
N SER A 64 1.16 -7.25 -11.26
CA SER A 64 1.67 -7.24 -12.64
C SER A 64 2.83 -8.21 -12.80
N LEU A 65 2.95 -8.82 -13.98
CA LEU A 65 4.12 -9.60 -14.37
C LEU A 65 5.19 -8.67 -14.97
N PRO A 66 6.47 -8.82 -14.64
CA PRO A 66 7.00 -9.64 -13.53
C PRO A 66 6.54 -9.11 -12.15
N ASN A 67 6.24 -9.99 -11.20
CA ASN A 67 5.86 -9.61 -9.83
C ASN A 67 7.11 -9.17 -9.07
N LYS A 68 7.28 -7.86 -8.85
CA LYS A 68 8.53 -7.29 -8.34
C LYS A 68 8.71 -7.64 -6.87
N ILE A 69 7.66 -7.47 -6.06
CA ILE A 69 7.69 -7.82 -4.63
C ILE A 69 7.90 -9.32 -4.45
N GLY A 70 7.15 -10.13 -5.19
CA GLY A 70 7.27 -11.59 -5.14
C GLY A 70 8.65 -12.09 -5.56
N TYR A 71 9.27 -11.50 -6.59
CA TYR A 71 10.61 -11.89 -7.02
C TYR A 71 11.71 -11.45 -6.07
N LEU A 72 11.60 -10.28 -5.43
CA LEU A 72 12.55 -9.88 -4.38
C LEU A 72 12.48 -10.84 -3.18
N LEU A 73 11.27 -11.13 -2.69
CA LEU A 73 11.07 -11.95 -1.49
C LEU A 73 11.12 -13.47 -1.78
N GLY A 74 11.05 -13.89 -3.04
CA GLY A 74 10.98 -15.31 -3.41
C GLY A 74 9.64 -15.95 -3.09
N MET A 75 8.58 -15.14 -2.94
CA MET A 75 7.24 -15.61 -2.62
C MET A 75 6.37 -15.72 -3.88
N PRO A 76 5.63 -16.83 -4.05
CA PRO A 76 4.59 -16.94 -5.06
C PRO A 76 3.50 -15.89 -4.88
N THR A 77 2.87 -15.44 -5.97
CA THR A 77 1.81 -14.41 -5.94
C THR A 77 0.66 -14.75 -5.01
N LYS A 78 0.22 -16.03 -4.96
CA LYS A 78 -0.86 -16.47 -4.05
C LYS A 78 -0.50 -16.29 -2.58
N LYS A 79 0.75 -16.61 -2.21
CA LYS A 79 1.26 -16.43 -0.84
C LYS A 79 1.32 -14.95 -0.48
N LEU A 80 1.79 -14.12 -1.41
CA LEU A 80 1.87 -12.67 -1.23
C LEU A 80 0.49 -12.03 -1.09
N ASP A 81 -0.50 -12.44 -1.90
CA ASP A 81 -1.88 -11.96 -1.81
C ASP A 81 -2.50 -12.27 -0.43
N ALA A 82 -2.29 -13.49 0.08
CA ALA A 82 -2.79 -13.88 1.41
C ALA A 82 -2.26 -12.99 2.54
N VAL A 83 -1.00 -12.54 2.45
CA VAL A 83 -0.43 -11.61 3.42
C VAL A 83 -1.01 -10.19 3.24
N ILE A 84 -1.00 -9.66 2.01
CA ILE A 84 -1.43 -8.28 1.71
C ILE A 84 -2.90 -8.04 2.10
N TYR A 85 -3.77 -9.03 1.86
CA TYR A 85 -5.21 -8.92 2.15
C TYR A 85 -5.59 -9.41 3.56
N TYR A 86 -4.63 -9.50 4.49
CA TYR A 86 -4.84 -9.84 5.91
C TYR A 86 -5.52 -11.21 6.12
N GLU A 87 -5.16 -12.22 5.31
CA GLU A 87 -5.63 -13.60 5.48
C GLU A 87 -4.64 -14.43 6.30
N LYS A 88 -3.32 -14.27 6.05
CA LYS A 88 -2.26 -15.00 6.76
C LYS A 88 -1.19 -14.06 7.32
N TYR A 89 -0.61 -14.48 8.43
CA TYR A 89 0.60 -13.88 8.98
C TYR A 89 1.81 -14.37 8.18
N VAL A 90 2.82 -13.51 8.08
CA VAL A 90 4.15 -13.89 7.59
C VAL A 90 5.17 -13.68 8.70
N VAL A 91 6.02 -14.68 8.90
CA VAL A 91 7.13 -14.61 9.87
C VAL A 91 8.22 -13.70 9.31
N ILE A 92 8.49 -12.63 10.03
CA ILE A 92 9.57 -11.67 9.74
C ILE A 92 10.82 -12.09 10.49
N GLN A 93 10.64 -12.49 11.76
CA GLN A 93 11.70 -12.98 12.62
C GLN A 93 11.17 -14.19 13.42
N PRO A 94 11.78 -15.38 13.29
CA PRO A 94 11.35 -16.58 13.99
C PRO A 94 11.72 -16.58 15.49
N GLY A 95 12.76 -15.86 15.90
CA GLY A 95 13.13 -15.69 17.31
C GLY A 95 13.26 -17.01 18.07
N ILE A 96 12.58 -17.12 19.21
CA ILE A 96 12.52 -18.35 20.04
C ILE A 96 12.00 -19.61 19.32
N LEU A 97 11.41 -19.47 18.12
CA LEU A 97 10.92 -20.60 17.31
C LEU A 97 11.92 -21.06 16.25
N GLU A 98 13.06 -20.37 16.09
CA GLU A 98 14.05 -20.69 15.08
C GLU A 98 14.60 -22.12 15.25
N GLY A 99 14.47 -22.93 14.18
CA GLY A 99 14.96 -24.31 14.15
C GLY A 99 14.20 -25.31 15.02
N LYS A 100 13.03 -24.94 15.57
CA LYS A 100 12.19 -25.90 16.31
C LYS A 100 11.52 -26.90 15.39
N THR A 101 11.44 -28.14 15.86
CA THR A 101 10.74 -29.24 15.19
C THR A 101 9.48 -29.60 15.95
N ASP A 102 8.45 -30.00 15.21
CA ASP A 102 7.21 -30.55 15.73
C ASP A 102 7.42 -31.96 16.31
N ALA A 103 6.38 -32.52 16.95
CA ALA A 103 6.37 -33.85 17.56
C ALA A 103 6.75 -34.97 16.58
N ASP A 104 6.47 -34.78 15.29
CA ASP A 104 6.80 -35.72 14.20
C ASP A 104 8.24 -35.56 13.65
N GLY A 105 9.04 -34.66 14.22
CA GLY A 105 10.42 -34.40 13.81
C GLY A 105 10.54 -33.56 12.52
N LEU A 106 9.43 -33.01 12.03
CA LEU A 106 9.41 -32.04 10.93
C LEU A 106 9.65 -30.62 11.46
N GLU A 107 10.23 -29.75 10.64
CA GLU A 107 10.39 -28.33 11.01
C GLU A 107 9.01 -27.69 11.26
N LEU A 108 8.89 -27.01 12.39
CA LEU A 108 7.64 -26.38 12.82
C LEU A 108 7.29 -25.23 11.85
N ASN A 109 6.03 -25.16 11.42
CA ASN A 109 5.57 -24.03 10.61
C ASN A 109 5.69 -22.74 11.45
N GLY A 110 6.48 -21.77 10.98
CA GLY A 110 6.80 -20.55 11.72
C GLY A 110 8.22 -20.49 12.30
N SER A 111 8.98 -21.58 12.15
CA SER A 111 10.41 -21.63 12.52
C SER A 111 11.32 -20.91 11.53
N HIS A 112 10.86 -20.68 10.29
CA HIS A 112 11.63 -19.98 9.26
C HIS A 112 11.05 -18.62 8.91
N LYS A 113 11.93 -17.73 8.42
CA LYS A 113 11.51 -16.47 7.81
C LYS A 113 10.67 -16.75 6.56
N LEU A 114 9.64 -15.93 6.33
CA LEU A 114 8.68 -16.06 5.22
C LEU A 114 7.69 -17.22 5.33
N ASP A 115 7.69 -17.97 6.44
CA ASP A 115 6.63 -18.92 6.73
C ASP A 115 5.30 -18.21 6.91
N LEU A 116 4.24 -18.89 6.47
CA LEU A 116 2.88 -18.37 6.53
C LEU A 116 2.09 -19.11 7.59
N LEU A 117 1.53 -18.33 8.52
CA LEU A 117 0.73 -18.83 9.62
C LEU A 117 -0.72 -18.37 9.43
N SER A 118 -1.64 -19.30 9.59
CA SER A 118 -3.04 -18.98 9.84
C SER A 118 -3.21 -18.36 11.22
N GLU A 119 -4.38 -17.77 11.48
CA GLU A 119 -4.68 -17.21 12.79
C GLU A 119 -4.64 -18.26 13.90
N ASP A 120 -5.24 -19.43 13.65
CA ASP A 120 -5.26 -20.53 14.63
C ASP A 120 -3.84 -21.06 14.93
N GLU A 121 -3.01 -21.22 13.90
CA GLU A 121 -1.60 -21.62 14.06
C GLU A 121 -0.79 -20.56 14.82
N TYR A 122 -0.98 -19.27 14.51
CA TYR A 122 -0.28 -18.19 15.19
C TYR A 122 -0.63 -18.14 16.68
N MET A 123 -1.92 -18.26 17.03
CA MET A 123 -2.37 -18.29 18.42
C MET A 123 -1.85 -19.53 19.15
N ALA A 124 -1.91 -20.71 18.52
CA ALA A 124 -1.38 -21.94 19.11
C ALA A 124 0.12 -21.87 19.41
N LEU A 125 0.91 -21.24 18.52
CA LEU A 125 2.34 -21.02 18.74
C LEU A 125 2.61 -20.09 19.92
N LEU A 126 1.84 -19.01 20.05
CA LEU A 126 1.96 -18.09 21.18
C LEU A 126 1.57 -18.77 22.50
N ASP A 127 0.46 -19.50 22.54
CA ASP A 127 0.00 -20.21 23.74
C ASP A 127 1.01 -21.28 24.20
N GLN A 128 1.66 -21.96 23.24
CA GLN A 128 2.60 -23.03 23.54
C GLN A 128 3.99 -22.53 23.96
N TYR A 129 4.52 -21.52 23.27
CA TYR A 129 5.91 -21.11 23.40
C TYR A 129 6.11 -19.76 24.11
N ASP A 130 5.04 -18.98 24.25
CA ASP A 130 5.03 -17.73 25.02
C ASP A 130 3.81 -17.64 25.96
N PRO A 131 3.60 -18.63 26.86
CA PRO A 131 2.43 -18.64 27.75
C PRO A 131 2.44 -17.49 28.77
N ASN A 132 3.60 -16.89 29.04
CA ASN A 132 3.77 -15.80 30.00
C ASN A 132 3.66 -14.40 29.36
N GLY A 133 3.61 -14.31 28.02
CA GLY A 133 3.64 -13.02 27.31
C GLY A 133 5.00 -12.33 27.35
N ASP A 134 6.08 -13.08 27.52
CA ASP A 134 7.45 -12.56 27.59
C ASP A 134 7.87 -11.97 26.23
N ASN A 135 7.32 -12.44 25.11
CA ASN A 135 7.65 -11.94 23.77
C ASN A 135 7.23 -10.47 23.57
N GLU A 136 6.13 -10.03 24.20
CA GLU A 136 5.68 -8.64 24.12
C GLU A 136 6.60 -7.68 24.90
N LEU A 137 7.33 -8.19 25.90
CA LEU A 137 8.26 -7.43 26.72
C LEU A 137 9.62 -7.21 26.02
N LEU A 138 9.96 -8.04 25.02
CA LEU A 138 11.18 -7.90 24.25
C LEU A 138 11.07 -6.73 23.27
N ASP A 139 12.17 -6.01 23.07
CA ASP A 139 12.25 -4.99 22.03
C ASP A 139 12.21 -5.61 20.63
N ASP A 140 11.65 -4.90 19.63
CA ASP A 140 11.57 -5.35 18.24
C ASP A 140 12.94 -5.68 17.60
N THR A 141 14.04 -5.20 18.20
CA THR A 141 15.41 -5.48 17.76
C THR A 141 16.02 -6.71 18.40
N ASP A 142 15.40 -7.28 19.43
CA ASP A 142 15.93 -8.46 20.11
C ASP A 142 15.86 -9.68 19.17
N PRO A 143 16.98 -10.39 18.92
CA PRO A 143 16.99 -11.57 18.05
C PRO A 143 16.05 -12.69 18.50
N ASN A 144 15.76 -12.79 19.80
CA ASN A 144 14.88 -13.83 20.35
C ASN A 144 13.40 -13.50 20.16
N LYS A 145 13.06 -12.24 19.82
CA LYS A 145 11.66 -11.85 19.63
C LYS A 145 11.07 -12.56 18.42
N PHE A 146 9.95 -13.23 18.61
CA PHE A 146 9.15 -13.76 17.52
C PHE A 146 8.27 -12.64 16.96
N ILE A 147 8.45 -12.35 15.66
CA ILE A 147 7.72 -11.29 14.96
C ILE A 147 7.06 -11.91 13.73
N ALA A 148 5.73 -12.06 13.80
CA ALA A 148 4.90 -12.33 12.64
C ALA A 148 3.88 -11.19 12.48
N LYS A 149 3.72 -10.70 11.24
CA LYS A 149 2.79 -9.61 10.94
C LYS A 149 1.96 -9.93 9.70
N MET A 150 0.91 -9.15 9.48
CA MET A 150 0.07 -9.23 8.28
C MET A 150 0.10 -7.92 7.49
N GLY A 151 -0.43 -7.97 6.27
CA GLY A 151 -0.69 -6.80 5.45
C GLY A 151 0.57 -6.21 4.82
N ALA A 152 0.40 -5.03 4.23
CA ALA A 152 1.48 -4.31 3.57
C ALA A 152 2.58 -3.83 4.52
N GLU A 153 2.30 -3.71 5.83
CA GLU A 153 3.32 -3.40 6.84
C GLU A 153 4.33 -4.54 6.99
N ALA A 154 3.86 -5.79 6.99
CA ALA A 154 4.72 -6.96 7.05
C ALA A 154 5.63 -7.02 5.81
N ILE A 155 5.06 -6.79 4.62
CA ILE A 155 5.82 -6.73 3.37
C ILE A 155 6.83 -5.59 3.38
N TYR A 156 6.48 -4.42 3.93
CA TYR A 156 7.42 -3.29 4.07
C TYR A 156 8.65 -3.68 4.90
N GLN A 157 8.43 -4.32 6.07
CA GLN A 157 9.54 -4.76 6.93
C GLN A 157 10.39 -5.85 6.26
N LEU A 158 9.76 -6.81 5.59
CA LEU A 158 10.48 -7.84 4.83
C LEU A 158 11.34 -7.22 3.72
N LEU A 159 10.80 -6.28 2.95
CA LEU A 159 11.54 -5.59 1.87
C LEU A 159 12.71 -4.76 2.39
N GLN A 160 12.56 -4.15 3.57
CA GLN A 160 13.63 -3.38 4.22
C GLN A 160 14.83 -4.27 4.62
N ASN A 161 14.57 -5.54 4.93
CA ASN A 161 15.58 -6.49 5.38
C ASN A 161 16.26 -7.26 4.24
N VAL A 162 15.90 -7.00 2.97
CA VAL A 162 16.49 -7.70 1.82
C VAL A 162 17.88 -7.16 1.52
N ASP A 163 18.88 -8.03 1.61
CA ASP A 163 20.21 -7.76 1.05
C ASP A 163 20.25 -8.13 -0.44
N LEU A 164 20.20 -7.10 -1.29
CA LEU A 164 20.23 -7.24 -2.74
C LEU A 164 21.56 -7.81 -3.26
N ASP A 165 22.67 -7.53 -2.58
CA ASP A 165 23.99 -7.96 -3.04
C ASP A 165 24.14 -9.47 -2.84
N SER A 166 23.88 -9.97 -1.62
CA SER A 166 23.86 -11.41 -1.33
C SER A 166 22.86 -12.17 -2.21
N LEU A 167 21.65 -11.63 -2.37
CA LEU A 167 20.61 -12.26 -3.19
C LEU A 167 21.00 -12.35 -4.68
N SER A 168 21.72 -11.36 -5.21
CA SER A 168 22.23 -11.42 -6.59
C SER A 168 23.25 -12.55 -6.78
N TYR A 169 24.21 -12.68 -5.85
CA TYR A 169 25.21 -13.76 -5.92
C TYR A 169 24.55 -15.14 -5.86
N GLU A 170 23.60 -15.33 -4.94
CA GLU A 170 22.85 -16.57 -4.81
C GLU A 170 22.07 -16.91 -6.09
N LEU A 171 21.36 -15.93 -6.67
CA LEU A 171 20.56 -16.16 -7.87
C LEU A 171 21.43 -16.43 -9.11
N ARG A 172 22.62 -15.81 -9.20
CA ARG A 172 23.60 -16.11 -10.27
C ARG A 172 24.13 -17.54 -10.15
N ASP A 173 24.44 -17.98 -8.93
CA ASP A 173 24.91 -19.34 -8.68
C ASP A 173 23.83 -20.36 -9.06
N ARG A 174 22.60 -20.18 -8.59
CA ARG A 174 21.45 -21.02 -8.94
C ARG A 174 21.19 -21.04 -10.45
N ALA A 175 21.28 -19.90 -11.13
CA ALA A 175 21.08 -19.85 -12.58
C ALA A 175 22.13 -20.66 -13.37
N ASN A 176 23.35 -20.78 -12.85
CA ASN A 176 24.43 -21.52 -13.51
C ASN A 176 24.43 -23.01 -13.14
N ASN A 177 24.30 -23.32 -11.84
CA ASN A 177 24.57 -24.65 -11.27
C ASN A 177 23.35 -25.56 -11.17
N ASP A 178 22.12 -25.03 -11.18
CA ASP A 178 20.92 -25.88 -11.04
C ASP A 178 20.81 -26.85 -12.22
N SER A 179 20.29 -28.06 -12.02
CA SER A 179 20.11 -29.03 -13.10
C SER A 179 18.83 -28.76 -13.91
N SER A 180 17.83 -28.13 -13.29
CA SER A 180 16.52 -27.91 -13.90
C SER A 180 16.47 -26.62 -14.70
N GLN A 181 16.14 -26.72 -16.00
CA GLN A 181 15.93 -25.57 -16.88
C GLN A 181 14.84 -24.61 -16.38
N GLN A 182 13.79 -25.15 -15.72
CA GLN A 182 12.72 -24.34 -15.16
C GLN A 182 13.22 -23.47 -14.01
N ARG A 183 14.02 -24.06 -13.10
CA ARG A 183 14.59 -23.32 -11.96
C ARG A 183 15.63 -22.30 -12.41
N LYS A 184 16.44 -22.61 -13.43
CA LYS A 184 17.34 -21.62 -14.07
C LYS A 184 16.57 -20.43 -14.62
N THR A 185 15.51 -20.69 -15.38
CA THR A 185 14.69 -19.64 -16.00
C THR A 185 14.02 -18.75 -14.95
N GLU A 186 13.55 -19.34 -13.85
CA GLU A 186 12.98 -18.60 -12.73
C GLU A 186 14.04 -17.76 -11.99
N ALA A 187 15.21 -18.34 -11.70
CA ALA A 187 16.33 -17.64 -11.10
C ALA A 187 16.78 -16.44 -11.95
N LEU A 188 16.85 -16.60 -13.28
CA LEU A 188 17.17 -15.52 -14.23
C LEU A 188 16.12 -14.40 -14.20
N LYS A 189 14.82 -14.73 -14.19
CA LYS A 189 13.74 -13.73 -14.09
C LYS A 189 13.80 -12.97 -12.76
N ARG A 190 14.09 -13.65 -11.66
CA ARG A 190 14.30 -13.01 -10.34
C ARG A 190 15.54 -12.12 -10.36
N LEU A 191 16.65 -12.61 -10.89
CA LEU A 191 17.91 -11.89 -10.99
C LEU A 191 17.74 -10.58 -11.77
N GLN A 192 16.96 -10.58 -12.85
CA GLN A 192 16.68 -9.37 -13.62
C GLN A 192 16.04 -8.26 -12.77
N VAL A 193 15.11 -8.60 -11.86
CA VAL A 193 14.49 -7.62 -10.96
C VAL A 193 15.50 -7.14 -9.90
N VAL A 194 16.26 -8.06 -9.30
CA VAL A 194 17.28 -7.73 -8.29
C VAL A 194 18.35 -6.82 -8.87
N GLU A 195 18.88 -7.13 -10.05
CA GLU A 195 19.86 -6.29 -10.74
C GLU A 195 19.30 -4.92 -11.11
N GLY A 196 18.01 -4.82 -11.45
CA GLY A 196 17.35 -3.52 -11.67
C GLY A 196 17.36 -2.64 -10.42
N PHE A 197 17.11 -3.22 -9.24
CA PHE A 197 17.21 -2.50 -7.96
C PHE A 197 18.66 -2.19 -7.58
N ARG A 198 19.61 -3.11 -7.82
CA ARG A 198 21.05 -2.86 -7.58
C ARG A 198 21.60 -1.75 -8.48
N ALA A 199 21.22 -1.72 -9.75
CA ALA A 199 21.63 -0.67 -10.69
C ALA A 199 21.07 0.70 -10.30
N SER A 200 19.93 0.74 -9.59
CA SER A 200 19.32 1.96 -9.07
C SER A 200 19.56 2.18 -7.57
N LYS A 201 20.59 1.53 -6.99
CA LYS A 201 20.98 1.66 -5.58
C LYS A 201 21.28 3.13 -5.27
N GLY A 202 20.56 3.69 -4.31
CA GLY A 202 20.62 5.11 -3.92
C GLY A 202 19.57 6.02 -4.56
N ILE A 203 18.91 5.57 -5.64
CA ILE A 203 17.78 6.28 -6.26
C ILE A 203 16.47 5.66 -5.80
N ASN A 204 16.35 4.34 -5.92
CA ASN A 204 15.14 3.60 -5.58
C ASN A 204 15.42 2.66 -4.40
N LYS A 205 14.44 2.55 -3.51
CA LYS A 205 14.46 1.56 -2.43
C LYS A 205 13.32 0.54 -2.60
N PRO A 206 13.55 -0.76 -2.37
CA PRO A 206 12.52 -1.79 -2.51
C PRO A 206 11.23 -1.48 -1.73
N GLU A 207 11.36 -0.96 -0.52
CA GLU A 207 10.23 -0.68 0.37
C GLU A 207 9.31 0.45 -0.13
N TRP A 208 9.72 1.25 -1.11
CA TRP A 208 8.88 2.30 -1.72
C TRP A 208 7.74 1.77 -2.58
N MET A 209 7.74 0.47 -2.89
CA MET A 209 6.57 -0.19 -3.50
C MET A 209 5.36 -0.24 -2.54
N ILE A 210 5.57 0.05 -1.26
CA ILE A 210 4.54 0.22 -0.25
C ILE A 210 4.30 1.70 0.00
N MET A 211 3.09 2.17 -0.29
CA MET A 211 2.71 3.57 -0.18
C MET A 211 2.17 3.88 1.22
N LYS A 212 2.63 5.00 1.79
CA LYS A 212 2.05 5.62 2.99
C LYS A 212 1.20 6.85 2.67
N ILE A 213 1.41 7.43 1.49
CA ILE A 213 0.76 8.66 1.03
C ILE A 213 0.30 8.44 -0.42
N ILE A 214 -0.92 8.85 -0.74
CA ILE A 214 -1.49 8.81 -2.09
C ILE A 214 -1.63 10.22 -2.64
N PRO A 215 -1.04 10.54 -3.80
CA PRO A 215 -1.26 11.83 -4.44
C PRO A 215 -2.70 11.93 -4.99
N VAL A 216 -3.29 13.12 -4.86
CA VAL A 216 -4.60 13.46 -5.39
C VAL A 216 -4.43 14.33 -6.61
N THR A 217 -4.93 13.87 -7.75
CA THR A 217 -4.83 14.62 -9.01
C THR A 217 -5.53 15.99 -8.91
N PRO A 218 -5.02 17.00 -9.64
CA PRO A 218 -5.60 18.33 -9.68
C PRO A 218 -7.10 18.31 -10.06
N PRO A 219 -7.95 19.14 -9.44
CA PRO A 219 -9.40 19.11 -9.64
C PRO A 219 -9.85 19.40 -11.07
N GLU A 220 -9.10 20.19 -11.83
CA GLU A 220 -9.41 20.48 -13.24
C GLU A 220 -9.25 19.24 -14.14
N LEU A 221 -8.43 18.25 -13.74
CA LEU A 221 -8.32 16.97 -14.45
C LEU A 221 -9.46 15.99 -14.09
N ARG A 222 -10.29 16.33 -13.10
CA ARG A 222 -11.42 15.52 -12.62
C ARG A 222 -12.64 16.40 -12.33
N PRO A 223 -13.17 17.11 -13.35
CA PRO A 223 -14.19 18.13 -13.16
C PRO A 223 -15.53 17.57 -12.66
N LEU A 224 -16.28 18.44 -12.01
CA LEU A 224 -17.70 18.26 -11.72
C LEU A 224 -18.47 19.18 -12.66
N VAL A 225 -19.18 18.60 -13.63
CA VAL A 225 -19.89 19.36 -14.66
C VAL A 225 -21.36 19.44 -14.26
N PRO A 226 -21.94 20.64 -14.06
CA PRO A 226 -23.37 20.77 -13.82
C PRO A 226 -24.14 20.35 -15.08
N LEU A 227 -25.23 19.62 -14.88
CA LEU A 227 -26.20 19.22 -15.90
C LEU A 227 -27.54 19.93 -15.63
N ASP A 228 -28.41 19.93 -16.64
CA ASP A 228 -29.76 20.45 -16.51
C ASP A 228 -30.55 19.72 -15.41
N GLY A 229 -31.42 20.48 -14.72
CA GLY A 229 -32.22 19.93 -13.61
C GLY A 229 -31.46 19.75 -12.30
N GLY A 230 -30.35 20.47 -12.09
CA GLY A 230 -29.60 20.47 -10.83
C GLY A 230 -28.77 19.22 -10.57
N ARG A 231 -28.61 18.36 -11.58
CA ARG A 231 -27.75 17.18 -11.52
C ARG A 231 -26.30 17.57 -11.79
N PHE A 232 -25.36 16.73 -11.35
CA PHE A 232 -23.94 16.92 -11.65
C PHE A 232 -23.39 15.63 -12.27
N ALA A 233 -22.71 15.76 -13.40
CA ALA A 233 -21.84 14.72 -13.91
C ALA A 233 -20.54 14.74 -13.13
N THR A 234 -20.13 13.59 -12.62
CA THR A 234 -18.89 13.44 -11.85
C THR A 234 -17.94 12.48 -12.57
N SER A 235 -16.65 12.81 -12.59
CA SER A 235 -15.62 11.87 -13.05
C SER A 235 -15.54 10.65 -12.13
N ASP A 236 -15.41 9.45 -12.71
CA ASP A 236 -15.27 8.17 -11.98
C ASP A 236 -14.16 8.21 -10.93
N LEU A 237 -13.07 8.95 -11.20
CA LEU A 237 -11.95 9.13 -10.26
C LEU A 237 -12.41 9.80 -8.95
N ASN A 238 -13.36 10.73 -8.99
CA ASN A 238 -13.85 11.37 -7.77
C ASN A 238 -14.57 10.38 -6.85
N ASP A 239 -15.26 9.39 -7.41
CA ASP A 239 -15.91 8.33 -6.63
C ASP A 239 -14.90 7.36 -6.02
N LEU A 240 -13.85 7.01 -6.78
CA LEU A 240 -12.75 6.19 -6.28
C LEU A 240 -11.98 6.92 -5.15
N TYR A 241 -11.64 8.20 -5.33
CA TYR A 241 -11.03 9.01 -4.26
C TYR A 241 -11.94 9.14 -3.04
N ARG A 242 -13.25 9.36 -3.23
CA ARG A 242 -14.22 9.42 -2.13
C ARG A 242 -14.21 8.14 -1.32
N ARG A 243 -14.21 6.98 -1.97
CA ARG A 243 -14.15 5.67 -1.31
C ARG A 243 -12.89 5.54 -0.46
N VAL A 244 -11.71 5.87 -1.01
CA VAL A 244 -10.44 5.85 -0.26
C VAL A 244 -10.51 6.77 0.96
N ILE A 245 -10.96 8.02 0.80
CA ILE A 245 -11.04 8.99 1.90
C ILE A 245 -11.99 8.50 3.01
N ILE A 246 -13.17 7.99 2.65
CA ILE A 246 -14.15 7.49 3.61
C ILE A 246 -13.58 6.31 4.40
N ARG A 247 -12.95 5.34 3.70
CA ARG A 247 -12.32 4.18 4.33
C ARG A 247 -11.17 4.56 5.24
N ASN A 248 -10.30 5.46 4.80
CA ASN A 248 -9.16 5.93 5.58
C ASN A 248 -9.61 6.67 6.86
N ASN A 249 -10.60 7.56 6.75
CA ASN A 249 -11.15 8.26 7.91
C ASN A 249 -11.90 7.33 8.87
N ARG A 250 -12.60 6.32 8.36
CA ARG A 250 -13.25 5.29 9.18
C ARG A 250 -12.21 4.46 9.93
N LEU A 251 -11.16 4.00 9.24
CA LEU A 251 -10.06 3.28 9.87
C LEU A 251 -9.39 4.12 10.95
N LYS A 252 -9.14 5.41 10.69
CA LYS A 252 -8.57 6.34 11.69
C LYS A 252 -9.39 6.35 12.99
N ARG A 253 -10.71 6.52 12.87
CA ARG A 253 -11.62 6.51 14.03
C ARG A 253 -11.63 5.16 14.74
N LEU A 254 -11.61 4.05 14.01
CA LEU A 254 -11.58 2.71 14.60
C LEU A 254 -10.29 2.46 15.40
N VAL A 255 -9.16 2.99 14.94
CA VAL A 255 -7.88 2.94 15.66
C VAL A 255 -7.94 3.81 16.92
N GLU A 256 -8.49 5.03 16.83
CA GLU A 256 -8.65 5.94 17.98
C GLU A 256 -9.49 5.34 19.11
N ILE A 257 -10.57 4.61 18.78
CA ILE A 257 -11.42 3.93 19.77
C ILE A 257 -10.87 2.56 20.21
N LYS A 258 -9.71 2.13 19.72
CA LYS A 258 -9.13 0.80 19.95
C LYS A 258 -10.13 -0.33 19.64
N ALA A 259 -10.74 -0.27 18.47
CA ALA A 259 -11.67 -1.31 18.02
C ALA A 259 -10.99 -2.70 17.98
N PRO A 260 -11.75 -3.80 18.17
CA PRO A 260 -11.22 -5.17 18.09
C PRO A 260 -10.45 -5.45 16.79
N GLU A 261 -9.43 -6.30 16.88
CA GLU A 261 -8.49 -6.53 15.79
C GLU A 261 -9.17 -7.08 14.52
N VAL A 262 -10.16 -7.97 14.66
CA VAL A 262 -10.94 -8.51 13.53
C VAL A 262 -11.58 -7.39 12.69
N ILE A 263 -12.14 -6.38 13.36
CA ILE A 263 -12.75 -5.22 12.69
C ILE A 263 -11.68 -4.36 12.02
N LEU A 264 -10.55 -4.14 12.70
CA LEU A 264 -9.42 -3.39 12.15
C LEU A 264 -8.84 -4.09 10.91
N ARG A 265 -8.60 -5.41 10.94
CA ARG A 265 -8.10 -6.19 9.80
C ARG A 265 -9.04 -6.07 8.60
N ASN A 266 -10.35 -6.19 8.81
CA ASN A 266 -11.30 -6.02 7.72
C ASN A 266 -11.29 -4.59 7.14
N GLU A 267 -11.19 -3.55 7.96
CA GLU A 267 -11.12 -2.17 7.46
C GLU A 267 -9.78 -1.86 6.78
N LYS A 268 -8.66 -2.41 7.27
CA LYS A 268 -7.34 -2.34 6.60
C LYS A 268 -7.39 -3.02 5.22
N ARG A 269 -8.00 -4.21 5.12
CA ARG A 269 -8.24 -4.92 3.85
C ARG A 269 -9.11 -4.09 2.90
N MET A 270 -10.21 -3.53 3.38
CA MET A 270 -11.09 -2.67 2.57
C MET A 270 -10.39 -1.39 2.10
N LEU A 271 -9.45 -0.85 2.89
CA LEU A 271 -8.63 0.29 2.46
C LEU A 271 -7.66 -0.11 1.35
N GLN A 272 -6.93 -1.22 1.50
CA GLN A 272 -6.07 -1.79 0.44
C GLN A 272 -6.86 -1.97 -0.85
N GLU A 273 -8.05 -2.57 -0.76
CA GLU A 273 -8.95 -2.76 -1.89
C GLU A 273 -9.43 -1.46 -2.52
N ALA A 274 -9.73 -0.42 -1.73
CA ALA A 274 -10.16 0.86 -2.26
C ALA A 274 -9.02 1.56 -3.04
N VAL A 275 -7.79 1.45 -2.56
CA VAL A 275 -6.60 2.00 -3.23
C VAL A 275 -6.26 1.20 -4.49
N ASP A 276 -6.37 -0.12 -4.45
CA ASP A 276 -6.24 -0.99 -5.63
C ASP A 276 -7.18 -0.52 -6.75
N SER A 277 -8.47 -0.31 -6.43
CA SER A 277 -9.46 0.17 -7.39
C SER A 277 -9.20 1.59 -7.90
N LEU A 278 -8.59 2.46 -7.08
CA LEU A 278 -8.21 3.81 -7.51
C LEU A 278 -7.09 3.76 -8.56
N LEU A 279 -6.07 2.93 -8.32
CA LEU A 279 -4.91 2.81 -9.20
C LEU A 279 -5.20 2.01 -10.46
N ASP A 280 -5.84 0.85 -10.31
CA ASP A 280 -6.13 -0.09 -11.39
C ASP A 280 -7.36 -0.95 -11.05
N ASN A 281 -8.53 -0.50 -11.51
CA ASN A 281 -9.79 -1.20 -11.26
C ASN A 281 -9.97 -2.44 -12.16
N SER A 282 -9.20 -2.54 -13.25
CA SER A 282 -9.30 -3.61 -14.24
C SER A 282 -8.69 -4.93 -13.76
N ARG A 283 -7.67 -4.86 -12.90
CA ARG A 283 -6.93 -6.03 -12.38
C ARG A 283 -7.60 -6.75 -11.22
N LYS A 284 -8.76 -6.28 -10.77
CA LYS A 284 -9.55 -6.94 -9.74
C LYS A 284 -10.50 -7.99 -10.34
N SER A 285 -10.69 -9.08 -9.60
CA SER A 285 -11.69 -10.11 -9.93
C SER A 285 -13.11 -9.54 -9.97
N SER A 286 -13.39 -8.57 -9.10
CA SER A 286 -14.65 -7.80 -9.09
C SER A 286 -14.35 -6.31 -9.18
N ALA A 287 -14.40 -5.78 -10.41
CA ALA A 287 -14.25 -4.35 -10.65
C ALA A 287 -15.36 -3.57 -9.94
N VAL A 288 -15.00 -2.43 -9.37
CA VAL A 288 -15.98 -1.52 -8.77
C VAL A 288 -16.83 -0.89 -9.87
N LYS A 289 -18.15 -0.94 -9.72
CA LYS A 289 -19.12 -0.46 -10.70
C LYS A 289 -19.95 0.73 -10.22
N THR A 290 -20.50 1.48 -11.18
CA THR A 290 -21.52 2.51 -10.98
C THR A 290 -22.88 1.88 -10.67
N GLU A 291 -23.86 2.70 -10.32
CA GLU A 291 -25.27 2.29 -10.18
C GLU A 291 -25.84 1.70 -11.49
N ALA A 292 -25.34 2.15 -12.64
CA ALA A 292 -25.66 1.61 -13.96
C ALA A 292 -24.84 0.34 -14.32
N ASN A 293 -24.24 -0.33 -13.34
CA ASN A 293 -23.46 -1.58 -13.50
C ASN A 293 -22.26 -1.48 -14.48
N ARG A 294 -21.78 -0.27 -14.76
CA ARG A 294 -20.58 -0.01 -15.57
C ARG A 294 -19.35 0.06 -14.66
N PRO A 295 -18.20 -0.57 -14.99
CA PRO A 295 -16.99 -0.41 -14.18
C PRO A 295 -16.52 1.05 -14.19
N LEU A 296 -16.08 1.54 -13.02
CA LEU A 296 -15.45 2.85 -12.88
C LEU A 296 -14.09 2.84 -13.58
N LYS A 297 -13.78 3.91 -14.32
CA LYS A 297 -12.44 4.14 -14.87
C LYS A 297 -11.47 4.55 -13.77
N SER A 298 -10.34 3.85 -13.70
CA SER A 298 -9.27 4.11 -12.73
C SER A 298 -8.16 5.01 -13.31
N LEU A 299 -7.14 5.31 -12.52
CA LEU A 299 -6.00 6.13 -12.98
C LEU A 299 -5.24 5.48 -14.14
N SER A 300 -5.17 4.15 -14.20
CA SER A 300 -4.56 3.44 -15.33
C SER A 300 -5.37 3.49 -16.62
N ASP A 301 -6.69 3.74 -16.52
CA ASP A 301 -7.62 3.77 -17.66
C ASP A 301 -7.85 5.18 -18.21
N SER A 302 -7.30 6.20 -17.54
CA SER A 302 -7.55 7.62 -17.76
C SER A 302 -6.50 8.30 -18.62
#